data_AF-A0A7S2ULN4-F1
#
_entry.id   AF-A0A7S2ULN4-F1
#
_cell.length_a   1.000
_cell.length_b   1.000
_cell.length_c   1.000
_cell.angle_alpha   90.00
_cell.angle_beta   90.00
_cell.angle_gamma   90.00
#
_symmetry.space_group_name_H-M   'P 1'
#
loop_
_entity.id
_entity.type
_entity.pdbx_description
1 polymer ?
#
loop_
_entity_poly.entity_id
_entity_poly.type
_entity_poly.pdbx_seq_one_letter_code
_entity_poly.pdbx_strand_id
1 'polypeptide(L)'
;GEHHEASNTQQNCQLRDLSNHTVAKVGYVHRTLLKTHLKESSCLFFECNRNDTYCDNELPTNYDGPKPPCCNHILRDMSRIFDEMMCNLGLEYSAAFGTLLGLRRSDHLIPWTIDNDYIIPSKDVANAMVSLWDTKKTGMAHIFQGMNRMCLTPYFAGGALQRKWERPAPGPDKKDWDTLYASGLPYMDLYVGRMDPSGLFASIDHCRHLYKDMFPTKRELVYNNTFTQNFPANSDQVLRTFYGRDWRIPQIDKNPHGGKVCPYGPTYQ
;
A
#
# COMPACT_ATOMS: atom_id res chain seq x y z
N GLY A 1 8.25 30.07 15.01
CA GLY A 1 8.02 28.74 14.40
C GLY A 1 8.54 27.74 15.38
N GLU A 2 7.66 27.06 16.09
CA GLU A 2 8.05 26.00 17.02
C GLU A 2 8.40 24.76 16.19
N HIS A 3 9.70 24.44 16.14
CA HIS A 3 10.14 23.14 15.66
C HIS A 3 9.76 22.11 16.72
N HIS A 4 8.65 21.40 16.50
CA HIS A 4 8.38 20.18 17.25
C HIS A 4 9.50 19.18 16.92
N GLU A 5 10.42 19.00 17.86
CA GLU A 5 11.30 17.83 17.89
C GLU A 5 10.40 16.59 17.93
N ALA A 6 10.28 15.91 16.79
CA ALA A 6 9.60 14.63 16.73
C ALA A 6 10.41 13.65 17.60
N SER A 7 9.89 13.38 18.80
CA SER A 7 10.41 12.34 19.69
C SER A 7 10.46 11.02 18.92
N ASN A 8 11.67 10.62 18.53
CA ASN A 8 11.98 9.46 17.71
C ASN A 8 11.88 8.15 18.52
N THR A 9 10.80 7.98 19.27
CA THR A 9 10.50 6.73 19.97
C THR A 9 9.76 5.82 19.00
N GLN A 10 10.41 4.72 18.61
CA GLN A 10 9.83 3.66 17.79
C GLN A 10 8.48 3.24 18.40
N GLN A 11 7.38 3.64 17.75
CA GLN A 11 6.04 3.36 18.24
C GLN A 11 5.82 1.85 18.26
N ASN A 12 5.58 1.28 19.44
CA ASN A 12 5.25 -0.13 19.58
C ASN A 12 3.76 -0.33 19.27
N CYS A 13 3.45 -1.03 18.18
CA CYS A 13 2.07 -1.35 17.80
C CYS A 13 1.61 -2.61 18.50
N GLN A 14 0.72 -2.48 19.49
CA GLN A 14 0.16 -3.66 20.16
C GLN A 14 -0.79 -4.40 19.22
N LEU A 15 -0.51 -5.67 18.94
CA LEU A 15 -1.35 -6.50 18.09
C LEU A 15 -2.73 -6.74 18.73
N ARG A 16 -3.78 -6.63 17.92
CA ARG A 16 -5.18 -6.82 18.30
C ARG A 16 -5.55 -8.30 18.33
N ASP A 17 -6.41 -8.67 19.28
CA ASP A 17 -7.13 -9.94 19.22
C ASP A 17 -8.16 -9.94 18.06
N LEU A 18 -7.94 -10.84 17.11
CA LEU A 18 -8.77 -11.01 15.92
C LEU A 18 -9.91 -12.02 16.11
N SER A 19 -10.10 -12.55 17.33
CA SER A 19 -11.09 -13.60 17.61
C SER A 19 -12.50 -13.25 17.14
N ASN A 20 -12.88 -11.96 17.06
CA ASN A 20 -14.18 -11.50 16.57
C ASN A 20 -14.26 -11.17 15.08
N HIS A 21 -13.15 -11.26 14.35
CA HIS A 21 -13.06 -10.95 12.92
C HIS A 21 -12.70 -12.18 12.08
N THR A 22 -12.75 -13.38 12.67
CA THR A 22 -12.41 -14.61 11.96
C THR A 22 -13.40 -14.88 10.82
N VAL A 23 -12.93 -15.53 9.76
CA VAL A 23 -13.81 -15.98 8.66
C VAL A 23 -14.98 -16.82 9.17
N ALA A 24 -14.78 -17.62 10.22
CA ALA A 24 -15.86 -18.43 10.81
C ALA A 24 -16.96 -17.58 11.46
N LYS A 25 -16.63 -16.41 12.02
CA LYS A 25 -17.60 -15.54 12.70
C LYS A 25 -18.26 -14.53 11.77
N VAL A 26 -17.48 -13.89 10.89
CA VAL A 26 -18.00 -12.79 10.05
C VAL A 26 -18.07 -13.14 8.57
N GLY A 27 -17.58 -14.31 8.17
CA GLY A 27 -17.47 -14.68 6.75
C GLY A 27 -16.33 -13.94 6.05
N TYR A 28 -16.53 -13.66 4.76
CA TYR A 28 -15.54 -13.03 3.89
C TYR A 28 -15.82 -11.54 3.68
N VAL A 29 -16.01 -10.78 4.76
CA VAL A 29 -16.41 -9.35 4.66
C VAL A 29 -15.41 -8.51 3.87
N HIS A 30 -14.12 -8.85 3.92
CA HIS A 30 -13.06 -8.23 3.10
C HIS A 30 -13.25 -8.41 1.57
N ARG A 31 -14.25 -9.18 1.15
CA ARG A 31 -14.64 -9.35 -0.25
C ARG A 31 -16.09 -8.98 -0.48
N THR A 32 -16.99 -9.36 0.42
CA THR A 32 -18.44 -9.28 0.18
C THR A 32 -19.05 -7.93 0.56
N LEU A 33 -18.47 -7.18 1.49
CA LEU A 33 -19.00 -5.87 1.90
C LEU A 33 -18.41 -4.70 1.11
N LEU A 34 -17.27 -4.91 0.47
CA LEU A 34 -16.60 -3.88 -0.31
C LEU A 34 -17.32 -3.63 -1.62
N LYS A 35 -17.43 -2.35 -1.99
CA LYS A 35 -17.95 -1.96 -3.30
C LYS A 35 -16.93 -2.32 -4.38
N THR A 36 -17.41 -2.51 -5.59
CA THR A 36 -16.58 -2.90 -6.74
C THR A 36 -16.31 -1.74 -7.70
N HIS A 37 -17.14 -0.69 -7.62
CA HIS A 37 -17.07 0.49 -8.48
C HIS A 37 -16.50 1.70 -7.74
N LEU A 38 -15.66 2.47 -8.43
CA LEU A 38 -14.98 3.67 -7.89
C LEU A 38 -15.97 4.66 -7.27
N LYS A 39 -17.08 4.92 -7.97
CA LYS A 39 -18.12 5.85 -7.53
C LYS A 39 -18.79 5.40 -6.22
N GLU A 40 -19.06 4.10 -6.07
CA GLU A 40 -19.72 3.55 -4.89
C GLU A 40 -18.80 3.55 -3.66
N SER A 41 -17.50 3.36 -3.87
CA SER A 41 -16.46 3.51 -2.84
C SER A 41 -16.10 4.97 -2.55
N SER A 42 -16.79 5.94 -3.17
CA SER A 42 -16.47 7.37 -3.04
C SER A 42 -15.01 7.70 -3.39
N CYS A 43 -14.43 6.98 -4.36
CA CYS A 43 -13.09 7.27 -4.85
C CYS A 43 -13.07 8.63 -5.57
N LEU A 44 -12.16 9.50 -5.15
CA LEU A 44 -11.96 10.82 -5.71
C LEU A 44 -11.15 10.71 -7.01
N PHE A 45 -11.66 11.31 -8.08
CA PHE A 45 -10.90 11.55 -9.29
C PHE A 45 -10.22 12.91 -9.18
N PHE A 46 -8.90 12.94 -9.36
CA PHE A 46 -8.14 14.18 -9.25
C PHE A 46 -6.95 14.21 -10.21
N GLU A 47 -6.35 15.40 -10.36
CA GLU A 47 -5.12 15.64 -11.09
C GLU A 47 -3.91 15.61 -10.15
N CYS A 48 -2.84 14.94 -10.58
CA CYS A 48 -1.54 14.98 -9.91
C CYS A 48 -0.42 14.97 -10.96
N ASN A 49 0.73 15.52 -10.60
CA ASN A 49 1.90 15.60 -11.46
C ASN A 49 2.72 14.30 -11.39
N ARG A 50 3.10 13.76 -12.55
CA ARG A 50 3.92 12.55 -12.71
C ARG A 50 5.33 12.84 -13.25
N ASN A 51 5.74 14.10 -13.31
CA ASN A 51 7.08 14.44 -13.78
C ASN A 51 8.11 14.13 -12.69
N ASP A 52 8.81 13.01 -12.86
CA ASP A 52 9.79 12.50 -11.89
C ASP A 52 10.88 13.51 -11.54
N THR A 53 11.35 14.33 -12.49
CA THR A 53 12.41 15.34 -12.20
C THR A 53 12.01 16.37 -11.15
N TYR A 54 10.71 16.61 -10.99
CA TYR A 54 10.15 17.52 -9.98
C TYR A 54 9.58 16.76 -8.78
N CYS A 55 9.19 15.50 -8.96
CA CYS A 55 8.44 14.71 -7.97
C CYS A 55 9.28 13.69 -7.20
N ASP A 56 10.56 13.57 -7.54
CA ASP A 56 11.54 12.77 -6.80
C ASP A 56 12.27 13.64 -5.78
N ASN A 57 11.60 13.93 -4.65
CA ASN A 57 12.20 14.62 -3.52
C ASN A 57 11.48 14.30 -2.20
N GLU A 58 12.10 14.70 -1.09
CA GLU A 58 11.60 14.44 0.26
C GLU A 58 10.70 15.56 0.80
N LEU A 59 10.40 16.60 0.01
CA LEU A 59 9.67 17.76 0.52
C LEU A 59 8.23 17.39 0.90
N PRO A 60 7.65 18.05 1.93
CA PRO A 60 6.24 17.88 2.26
C PRO A 60 5.33 18.16 1.07
N THR A 61 4.22 17.44 1.01
CA THR A 61 3.23 17.61 -0.08
C THR A 61 2.49 18.94 0.09
N ASN A 62 2.63 19.85 -0.88
CA ASN A 62 1.85 21.08 -0.89
C ASN A 62 0.55 20.89 -1.70
N TYR A 63 -0.50 20.46 -1.02
CA TYR A 63 -1.82 20.27 -1.64
C TYR A 63 -2.50 21.57 -2.09
N ASP A 64 -2.13 22.71 -1.51
CA ASP A 64 -2.69 24.02 -1.85
C ASP A 64 -1.77 24.83 -2.79
N GLY A 65 -0.69 24.22 -3.29
CA GLY A 65 0.30 24.86 -4.15
C GLY A 65 -0.23 25.31 -5.51
N PRO A 66 0.50 26.14 -6.27
CA PRO A 66 0.05 26.67 -7.57
C PRO A 66 0.00 25.62 -8.69
N LYS A 67 0.55 24.42 -8.48
CA LYS A 67 0.57 23.29 -9.42
C LYS A 67 0.00 22.05 -8.74
N PRO A 68 -0.53 21.08 -9.51
CA PRO A 68 -0.98 19.81 -8.94
C PRO A 68 0.12 19.14 -8.09
N PRO A 69 -0.23 18.51 -6.96
CA PRO A 69 0.73 17.78 -6.14
C PRO A 69 1.31 16.61 -6.93
N CYS A 70 2.51 16.18 -6.56
CA CYS A 70 3.13 15.00 -7.15
C CYS A 70 2.38 13.73 -6.78
N CYS A 71 2.12 12.85 -7.76
CA CYS A 71 1.46 11.57 -7.51
C CYS A 71 2.27 10.71 -6.53
N ASN A 72 3.61 10.70 -6.64
CA ASN A 72 4.49 9.98 -5.71
C ASN A 72 4.41 10.53 -4.27
N HIS A 73 4.29 11.85 -4.11
CA HIS A 73 4.11 12.46 -2.78
C HIS A 73 2.77 12.08 -2.15
N ILE A 74 1.71 11.97 -2.97
CA ILE A 74 0.42 11.45 -2.53
C ILE A 74 0.54 9.98 -2.10
N LEU A 75 1.25 9.14 -2.85
CA LEU A 75 1.49 7.73 -2.49
C LEU A 75 2.28 7.59 -1.19
N ARG A 76 3.28 8.46 -0.95
CA ARG A 76 3.99 8.56 0.34
C ARG A 76 3.02 8.88 1.47
N ASP A 77 2.19 9.91 1.31
CA ASP A 77 1.26 10.33 2.35
C ASP A 77 0.19 9.27 2.63
N MET A 78 -0.26 8.58 1.58
CA MET A 78 -1.11 7.39 1.68
C MET A 78 -0.42 6.30 2.51
N SER A 79 0.83 5.94 2.19
CA SER A 79 1.63 4.93 2.88
C SER A 79 1.81 5.25 4.37
N ARG A 80 2.10 6.51 4.70
CA ARG A 80 2.21 7.00 6.08
C ARG A 80 0.88 6.86 6.84
N ILE A 81 -0.23 7.36 6.28
CA ILE A 81 -1.55 7.29 6.92
C ILE A 81 -2.00 5.84 7.12
N PHE A 82 -1.70 4.97 6.14
CA PHE A 82 -2.00 3.55 6.23
C PHE A 82 -1.24 2.89 7.38
N ASP A 83 0.06 3.13 7.50
CA ASP A 83 0.88 2.62 8.60
C ASP A 83 0.39 3.10 9.97
N GLU A 84 0.14 4.40 10.10
CA GLU A 84 -0.40 4.99 11.34
C GLU A 84 -1.73 4.33 11.72
N MET A 85 -2.64 4.14 10.76
CA MET A 85 -3.93 3.53 11.02
C MET A 85 -3.80 2.04 11.37
N MET A 86 -2.99 1.28 10.64
CA MET A 86 -2.75 -0.14 10.91
C MET A 86 -2.13 -0.35 12.30
N CYS A 87 -1.14 0.48 12.66
CA CYS A 87 -0.54 0.47 13.99
C CYS A 87 -1.56 0.79 15.09
N ASN A 88 -2.36 1.85 14.90
CA ASN A 88 -3.41 2.24 15.86
C ASN A 88 -4.50 1.18 16.02
N LEU A 89 -4.81 0.43 14.96
CA LEU A 89 -5.76 -0.67 15.02
C LEU A 89 -5.16 -1.96 15.58
N GLY A 90 -3.83 -2.04 15.71
CA GLY A 90 -3.14 -3.27 16.11
C GLY A 90 -3.18 -4.36 15.03
N LEU A 91 -3.17 -3.97 13.75
CA LEU A 91 -3.28 -4.89 12.62
C LEU A 91 -1.92 -5.01 11.93
N GLU A 92 -1.43 -6.24 11.83
CA GLU A 92 -0.15 -6.52 11.16
C GLU A 92 -0.32 -6.48 9.63
N TYR A 93 0.70 -5.97 8.95
CA TYR A 93 0.84 -5.95 7.50
C TYR A 93 2.33 -5.90 7.14
N SER A 94 2.68 -6.15 5.88
CA SER A 94 4.05 -6.01 5.39
C SER A 94 4.05 -5.24 4.06
N ALA A 95 4.98 -4.28 3.90
CA ALA A 95 5.34 -3.74 2.59
C ALA A 95 5.77 -4.88 1.66
N ALA A 96 5.42 -4.78 0.39
CA ALA A 96 5.68 -5.81 -0.62
C ALA A 96 6.08 -5.20 -1.97
N PHE A 97 6.49 -6.06 -2.91
CA PHE A 97 6.75 -5.73 -4.31
C PHE A 97 7.48 -4.39 -4.51
N GLY A 98 6.94 -3.49 -5.34
CA GLY A 98 7.58 -2.23 -5.72
C GLY A 98 7.75 -1.28 -4.53
N THR A 99 6.81 -1.31 -3.59
CA THR A 99 6.88 -0.54 -2.34
C THR A 99 8.07 -0.97 -1.49
N LEU A 100 8.17 -2.27 -1.17
CA LEU A 100 9.30 -2.81 -0.42
C LEU A 100 10.63 -2.58 -1.15
N LEU A 101 10.64 -2.75 -2.47
CA LEU A 101 11.83 -2.58 -3.30
C LEU A 101 12.36 -1.15 -3.22
N GLY A 102 11.50 -0.15 -3.37
CA GLY A 102 11.87 1.27 -3.26
C GLY A 102 12.44 1.57 -1.88
N LEU A 103 11.68 1.24 -0.84
CA LEU A 103 12.09 1.51 0.55
C LEU A 103 13.43 0.84 0.89
N ARG A 104 13.68 -0.39 0.43
CA ARG A 104 14.95 -1.09 0.68
C ARG A 104 16.14 -0.60 -0.15
N ARG A 105 15.90 -0.02 -1.33
CA ARG A 105 16.97 0.49 -2.20
C ARG A 105 17.37 1.92 -1.86
N SER A 106 16.38 2.76 -1.59
CA SER A 106 16.59 4.21 -1.57
C SER A 106 15.90 4.91 -0.40
N ASP A 107 15.29 4.17 0.54
CA ASP A 107 14.55 4.74 1.67
C ASP A 107 13.27 5.54 1.27
N HIS A 108 12.79 5.38 0.04
CA HIS A 108 11.57 6.01 -0.48
C HIS A 108 10.88 5.16 -1.55
N LEU A 109 9.62 5.46 -1.86
CA LEU A 109 8.88 4.82 -2.95
C LEU A 109 9.50 5.11 -4.31
N ILE A 110 9.47 4.14 -5.22
CA ILE A 110 9.99 4.28 -6.58
C ILE A 110 9.28 5.46 -7.29
N PRO A 111 9.98 6.49 -7.80
CA PRO A 111 9.36 7.74 -8.25
C PRO A 111 8.27 7.61 -9.31
N TRP A 112 8.44 6.64 -10.22
CA TRP A 112 7.51 6.35 -11.32
C TRP A 112 6.44 5.31 -10.97
N THR A 113 6.33 4.87 -9.70
CA THR A 113 5.26 3.96 -9.28
C THR A 113 3.90 4.66 -9.28
N ILE A 114 2.84 3.88 -9.45
CA ILE A 114 1.46 4.40 -9.42
C ILE A 114 0.65 3.88 -8.23
N ASP A 115 1.24 2.98 -7.45
CA ASP A 115 0.60 2.30 -6.34
C ASP A 115 1.56 1.99 -5.19
N ASN A 116 0.95 1.66 -4.05
CA ASN A 116 1.62 0.97 -2.96
C ASN A 116 1.13 -0.48 -2.86
N ASP A 117 2.02 -1.40 -2.53
CA ASP A 117 1.76 -2.83 -2.41
C ASP A 117 1.97 -3.31 -0.97
N TYR A 118 0.93 -3.89 -0.36
CA TYR A 118 1.01 -4.45 0.98
C TYR A 118 0.45 -5.87 1.04
N ILE A 119 1.10 -6.71 1.85
CA ILE A 119 0.62 -8.04 2.21
C ILE A 119 -0.10 -7.97 3.54
N ILE A 120 -1.33 -8.46 3.55
CA ILE A 120 -2.15 -8.67 4.74
C ILE A 120 -2.02 -10.14 5.15
N PRO A 121 -1.60 -10.48 6.37
CA PRO A 121 -1.17 -11.84 6.74
C PRO A 121 -2.29 -12.88 6.67
N SER A 122 -3.55 -12.47 6.79
CA SER A 122 -4.68 -13.39 6.78
C SER A 122 -5.99 -12.71 6.40
N LYS A 123 -6.98 -13.54 6.06
CA LYS A 123 -8.37 -13.13 5.86
C LYS A 123 -8.98 -12.49 7.11
N ASP A 124 -8.54 -12.91 8.30
CA ASP A 124 -9.05 -12.38 9.57
C ASP A 124 -8.55 -10.95 9.81
N VAL A 125 -7.28 -10.66 9.49
CA VAL A 125 -6.78 -9.28 9.48
C VAL A 125 -7.50 -8.45 8.43
N ALA A 126 -7.67 -8.97 7.21
CA ALA A 126 -8.39 -8.25 6.16
C ALA A 126 -9.85 -7.95 6.55
N ASN A 127 -10.53 -8.87 7.22
CA ASN A 127 -11.86 -8.64 7.77
C ASN A 127 -11.85 -7.53 8.82
N ALA A 128 -10.89 -7.58 9.77
CA ALA A 128 -10.74 -6.55 10.79
C ALA A 128 -10.44 -5.17 10.18
N MET A 129 -9.61 -5.10 9.15
CA MET A 129 -9.37 -3.86 8.40
C MET A 129 -10.69 -3.29 7.91
N VAL A 130 -11.47 -4.05 7.13
CA VAL A 130 -12.75 -3.56 6.57
C VAL A 130 -13.75 -3.15 7.65
N SER A 131 -13.82 -3.88 8.76
CA SER A 131 -14.75 -3.59 9.86
C SER A 131 -14.36 -2.37 10.69
N LEU A 132 -13.05 -2.10 10.85
CA LEU A 132 -12.54 -1.08 11.77
C LEU A 132 -12.04 0.18 11.06
N TRP A 133 -11.95 0.17 9.72
CA TRP A 133 -11.43 1.28 8.95
C TRP A 133 -12.33 2.51 9.00
N ASP A 134 -11.77 3.65 9.38
CA ASP A 134 -12.46 4.93 9.37
C ASP A 134 -12.05 5.73 8.12
N THR A 135 -12.91 5.68 7.10
CA THR A 135 -12.71 6.40 5.84
C THR A 135 -12.67 7.91 6.03
N LYS A 136 -13.46 8.48 6.97
CA LYS A 136 -13.49 9.93 7.17
C LYS A 136 -12.20 10.41 7.83
N LYS A 137 -11.70 9.64 8.80
CA LYS A 137 -10.45 9.94 9.50
C LYS A 137 -9.23 9.83 8.59
N THR A 138 -9.17 8.76 7.79
CA THR A 138 -7.99 8.47 6.95
C THR A 138 -8.04 9.16 5.58
N GLY A 139 -9.23 9.51 5.12
CA GLY A 139 -9.45 9.95 3.75
C GLY A 139 -9.29 8.86 2.71
N MET A 140 -9.17 7.59 3.10
CA MET A 140 -9.00 6.45 2.19
C MET A 140 -10.16 5.47 2.35
N ALA A 141 -10.65 4.91 1.24
CA ALA A 141 -11.74 3.95 1.24
C ALA A 141 -11.31 2.61 0.65
N HIS A 142 -11.83 1.52 1.23
CA HIS A 142 -11.69 0.19 0.66
C HIS A 142 -12.57 0.00 -0.59
N ILE A 143 -12.04 -0.76 -1.55
CA ILE A 143 -12.74 -1.20 -2.75
C ILE A 143 -12.25 -2.60 -3.14
N PHE A 144 -13.12 -3.41 -3.74
CA PHE A 144 -12.77 -4.75 -4.22
C PHE A 144 -12.86 -4.84 -5.74
N GLN A 145 -11.73 -4.99 -6.42
CA GLN A 145 -11.64 -5.06 -7.88
C GLN A 145 -10.92 -6.33 -8.32
N GLY A 146 -11.45 -7.48 -7.89
CA GLY A 146 -10.76 -8.79 -7.98
C GLY A 146 -9.75 -9.02 -6.85
N MET A 147 -9.28 -7.94 -6.23
CA MET A 147 -8.46 -7.93 -5.02
C MET A 147 -8.87 -6.77 -4.11
N ASN A 148 -8.39 -6.79 -2.86
CA ASN A 148 -8.58 -5.69 -1.93
C ASN A 148 -7.70 -4.51 -2.35
N ARG A 149 -8.30 -3.32 -2.43
CA ARG A 149 -7.60 -2.09 -2.76
C ARG A 149 -8.05 -0.95 -1.87
N MET A 150 -7.27 0.13 -1.87
CA MET A 150 -7.67 1.41 -1.30
C MET A 150 -7.53 2.54 -2.31
N CYS A 151 -8.48 3.47 -2.27
CA CYS A 151 -8.47 4.69 -3.06
C CYS A 151 -8.59 5.91 -2.15
N LEU A 152 -8.22 7.08 -2.67
CA LEU A 152 -8.46 8.34 -1.99
C LEU A 152 -9.92 8.75 -2.08
N THR A 153 -10.40 9.43 -1.06
CA THR A 153 -11.75 9.99 -0.97
C THR A 153 -11.70 11.51 -0.89
N PRO A 154 -12.85 12.20 -1.02
CA PRO A 154 -12.96 13.63 -0.75
C PRO A 154 -12.41 14.12 0.60
N TYR A 155 -12.23 13.26 1.59
CA TYR A 155 -11.72 13.66 2.91
C TYR A 155 -10.18 13.67 3.00
N PHE A 156 -9.48 13.11 2.00
CA PHE A 156 -8.01 13.00 2.04
C PHE A 156 -7.33 14.37 2.08
N ALA A 157 -6.25 14.47 2.87
CA ALA A 157 -5.53 15.73 3.13
C ALA A 157 -6.48 16.86 3.58
N GLY A 158 -7.45 16.54 4.44
CA GLY A 158 -8.47 17.49 4.89
C GLY A 158 -9.33 18.05 3.74
N GLY A 159 -9.50 17.27 2.67
CA GLY A 159 -10.22 17.62 1.46
C GLY A 159 -9.50 18.57 0.50
N ALA A 160 -8.21 18.84 0.70
CA ALA A 160 -7.45 19.72 -0.19
C ALA A 160 -7.41 19.21 -1.65
N LEU A 161 -7.31 17.88 -1.85
CA LEU A 161 -7.38 17.30 -3.18
C LEU A 161 -8.72 17.57 -3.87
N GLN A 162 -9.84 17.37 -3.15
CA GLN A 162 -11.16 17.62 -3.70
C GLN A 162 -11.33 19.10 -4.08
N ARG A 163 -10.99 20.01 -3.17
CA ARG A 163 -11.25 21.44 -3.36
C ARG A 163 -10.54 22.02 -4.58
N LYS A 164 -9.35 21.52 -4.93
CA LYS A 164 -8.47 22.17 -5.90
C LYS A 164 -8.16 21.35 -7.14
N TRP A 165 -8.11 20.03 -7.01
CA TRP A 165 -7.59 19.14 -8.04
C TRP A 165 -8.61 18.10 -8.49
N GLU A 166 -9.84 18.15 -7.98
CA GLU A 166 -10.91 17.26 -8.44
C GLU A 166 -11.13 17.41 -9.95
N ARG A 167 -11.28 16.27 -10.62
CA ARG A 167 -11.67 16.20 -12.02
C ARG A 167 -12.88 15.29 -12.17
N PRO A 168 -13.71 15.49 -13.22
CA PRO A 168 -14.81 14.59 -13.49
C PRO A 168 -14.32 13.15 -13.65
N ALA A 169 -15.13 12.19 -13.17
CA ALA A 169 -14.94 10.81 -13.53
C ALA A 169 -15.00 10.65 -15.07
N PRO A 170 -14.23 9.71 -15.65
CA PRO A 170 -14.34 9.37 -17.07
C PRO A 170 -15.78 9.04 -17.44
N GLY A 171 -16.19 9.45 -18.65
CA GLY A 171 -17.53 9.16 -19.16
C GLY A 171 -17.77 7.63 -19.33
N PRO A 172 -19.04 7.21 -19.38
CA PRO A 172 -19.43 5.79 -19.39
C PRO A 172 -18.93 4.99 -20.60
N ASP A 173 -18.54 5.66 -21.69
CA ASP A 173 -18.04 5.01 -22.90
C ASP A 173 -16.62 4.42 -22.73
N LYS A 174 -15.93 4.76 -21.66
CA LYS A 174 -14.59 4.28 -21.34
C LYS A 174 -14.63 3.12 -20.35
N LYS A 175 -15.17 1.98 -20.79
CA LYS A 175 -15.39 0.77 -19.95
C LYS A 175 -14.19 0.33 -19.10
N ASP A 176 -12.96 0.55 -19.58
CA ASP A 176 -11.77 0.13 -18.84
C ASP A 176 -11.47 1.00 -17.61
N TRP A 177 -12.02 2.22 -17.53
CA TRP A 177 -11.69 3.22 -16.50
C TRP A 177 -12.43 3.02 -15.17
N ASP A 178 -13.26 1.98 -15.08
CA ASP A 178 -13.95 1.63 -13.83
C ASP A 178 -13.02 0.99 -12.80
N THR A 179 -11.74 0.74 -13.13
CA THR A 179 -10.73 0.22 -12.21
C THR A 179 -9.71 1.27 -11.79
N LEU A 180 -9.19 1.16 -10.55
CA LEU A 180 -8.15 2.05 -10.03
C LEU A 180 -6.93 2.07 -10.95
N TYR A 181 -6.45 0.89 -11.31
CA TYR A 181 -5.32 0.70 -12.23
C TYR A 181 -5.50 1.48 -13.54
N ALA A 182 -6.64 1.30 -14.22
CA ALA A 182 -6.88 1.95 -15.50
C ALA A 182 -7.20 3.44 -15.39
N SER A 183 -7.71 3.90 -14.24
CA SER A 183 -8.06 5.30 -14.01
C SER A 183 -6.85 6.24 -13.88
N GLY A 184 -5.66 5.65 -13.66
CA GLY A 184 -4.41 6.36 -13.42
C GLY A 184 -4.41 7.15 -12.10
N LEU A 185 -5.28 6.81 -11.15
CA LEU A 185 -5.27 7.39 -9.81
C LEU A 185 -4.22 6.66 -8.96
N PRO A 186 -3.51 7.35 -8.04
CA PRO A 186 -2.81 6.71 -6.94
C PRO A 186 -3.72 5.74 -6.15
N TYR A 187 -3.26 4.51 -5.92
CA TYR A 187 -4.00 3.50 -5.16
C TYR A 187 -3.09 2.64 -4.27
N MET A 188 -3.71 1.77 -3.47
CA MET A 188 -3.00 0.69 -2.77
C MET A 188 -3.57 -0.66 -3.15
N ASP A 189 -2.69 -1.62 -3.39
CA ASP A 189 -3.00 -3.03 -3.56
C ASP A 189 -2.75 -3.78 -2.24
N LEU A 190 -3.77 -4.50 -1.77
CA LEU A 190 -3.76 -5.25 -0.51
C LEU A 190 -3.88 -6.75 -0.79
N TYR A 191 -2.75 -7.44 -0.79
CA TYR A 191 -2.68 -8.88 -1.05
C TYR A 191 -2.98 -9.67 0.21
N VAL A 192 -4.13 -10.34 0.26
CA VAL A 192 -4.55 -11.15 1.41
C VAL A 192 -3.86 -12.52 1.34
N GLY A 193 -2.84 -12.68 2.17
CA GLY A 193 -2.04 -13.89 2.25
C GLY A 193 -2.74 -15.04 2.99
N ARG A 194 -2.13 -16.22 2.88
CA ARG A 194 -2.59 -17.44 3.54
C ARG A 194 -1.45 -18.44 3.72
N MET A 195 -1.51 -19.25 4.76
CA MET A 195 -0.72 -20.49 4.82
C MET A 195 -1.28 -21.48 3.82
N ASP A 196 -0.42 -22.11 3.03
CA ASP A 196 -0.80 -23.19 2.13
C ASP A 196 -0.60 -24.57 2.80
N PRO A 197 -1.07 -25.67 2.18
CA PRO A 197 -0.95 -27.01 2.75
C PRO A 197 0.49 -27.50 2.94
N SER A 198 1.48 -26.87 2.29
CA SER A 198 2.90 -27.20 2.44
C SER A 198 3.55 -26.48 3.61
N GLY A 199 2.80 -25.64 4.34
CA GLY A 199 3.33 -24.82 5.43
C GLY A 199 4.09 -23.58 4.93
N LEU A 200 3.97 -23.24 3.65
CA LEU A 200 4.51 -22.01 3.09
C LEU A 200 3.47 -20.89 3.16
N PHE A 201 3.96 -19.66 3.33
CA PHE A 201 3.12 -18.48 3.27
C PHE A 201 2.96 -18.03 1.81
N ALA A 202 1.72 -17.99 1.33
CA ALA A 202 1.35 -17.51 0.02
C ALA A 202 0.91 -16.04 0.10
N SER A 203 1.72 -15.11 -0.42
CA SER A 203 1.34 -13.69 -0.51
C SER A 203 0.34 -13.44 -1.65
N ILE A 204 0.53 -14.15 -2.76
CA ILE A 204 -0.41 -14.32 -3.87
C ILE A 204 -0.29 -15.76 -4.40
N ASP A 205 -1.15 -16.16 -5.34
CA ASP A 205 -1.33 -17.58 -5.72
C ASP A 205 -0.06 -18.32 -6.14
N HIS A 206 0.97 -17.65 -6.67
CA HIS A 206 2.23 -18.27 -7.08
C HIS A 206 3.47 -17.76 -6.32
N CYS A 207 3.33 -16.77 -5.44
CA CYS A 207 4.43 -16.29 -4.60
C CYS A 207 4.41 -17.02 -3.26
N ARG A 208 5.47 -17.77 -2.96
CA ARG A 208 5.60 -18.55 -1.73
C ARG A 208 6.84 -18.12 -0.95
N HIS A 209 6.67 -18.00 0.36
CA HIS A 209 7.69 -17.56 1.31
C HIS A 209 7.74 -18.50 2.51
N LEU A 210 8.90 -18.60 3.17
CA LEU A 210 8.90 -19.15 4.52
C LEU A 210 8.18 -18.16 5.43
N TYR A 211 7.27 -18.64 6.29
CA TYR A 211 6.51 -17.76 7.17
C TYR A 211 7.43 -16.87 8.03
N LYS A 212 8.55 -17.44 8.53
CA LYS A 212 9.57 -16.72 9.32
C LYS A 212 10.31 -15.61 8.57
N ASP A 213 10.29 -15.60 7.24
CA ASP A 213 10.87 -14.53 6.43
C ASP A 213 9.89 -13.37 6.22
N MET A 214 8.59 -13.63 6.45
CA MET A 214 7.53 -12.64 6.35
C MET A 214 7.19 -12.04 7.72
N PHE A 215 6.99 -12.88 8.74
CA PHE A 215 6.43 -12.51 10.04
C PHE A 215 7.23 -13.10 11.22
N PRO A 216 7.25 -12.43 12.40
CA PRO A 216 6.66 -11.12 12.65
C PRO A 216 7.41 -10.02 11.89
N THR A 217 6.66 -9.01 11.47
CA THR A 217 7.22 -7.90 10.70
C THR A 217 8.17 -7.03 11.54
N LYS A 218 9.06 -6.31 10.85
CA LYS A 218 9.99 -5.34 11.45
C LYS A 218 9.52 -3.94 11.13
N ARG A 219 9.31 -3.13 12.16
CA ARG A 219 8.95 -1.72 12.00
C ARG A 219 10.21 -0.90 11.82
N GLU A 220 10.43 -0.37 10.62
CA GLU A 220 11.62 0.42 10.28
C GLU A 220 11.21 1.85 9.93
N LEU A 221 12.10 2.81 10.23
CA LEU A 221 11.97 4.20 9.82
C LEU A 221 12.30 4.33 8.34
N VAL A 222 11.55 5.18 7.64
CA VAL A 222 11.70 5.46 6.21
C VAL A 222 11.63 6.97 5.93
N TYR A 223 11.97 7.35 4.69
CA TYR A 223 11.97 8.74 4.24
C TYR A 223 12.76 9.63 5.21
N ASN A 224 14.03 9.29 5.45
CA ASN A 224 14.92 10.00 6.34
C ASN A 224 14.35 10.14 7.76
N ASN A 225 13.84 9.03 8.30
CA ASN A 225 13.26 8.94 9.64
C ASN A 225 12.02 9.81 9.89
N THR A 226 11.22 10.08 8.86
CA THR A 226 10.00 10.89 8.99
C THR A 226 8.79 10.08 9.42
N PHE A 227 8.70 8.81 9.02
CA PHE A 227 7.65 7.89 9.46
C PHE A 227 8.12 6.43 9.39
N THR A 228 7.30 5.50 9.84
CA THR A 228 7.60 4.07 9.85
C THR A 228 6.85 3.29 8.80
N GLN A 229 7.38 2.11 8.45
CA GLN A 229 6.68 1.08 7.70
C GLN A 229 6.98 -0.29 8.30
N ASN A 230 6.09 -1.25 8.08
CA ASN A 230 6.34 -2.65 8.44
C ASN A 230 6.98 -3.39 7.27
N PHE A 231 8.19 -3.88 7.49
CA PHE A 231 8.97 -4.69 6.58
C PHE A 231 8.82 -6.18 6.89
N PRO A 232 8.95 -7.08 5.90
CA PRO A 232 9.07 -8.50 6.18
C PRO A 232 10.25 -8.78 7.13
N ALA A 233 10.11 -9.81 7.97
CA ALA A 233 11.16 -10.27 8.89
C ALA A 233 12.53 -10.44 8.21
N ASN A 234 12.54 -10.86 6.94
CA ASN A 234 13.71 -11.01 6.09
C ASN A 234 13.47 -10.41 4.69
N SER A 235 13.40 -9.08 4.63
CA SER A 235 13.13 -8.32 3.42
C SER A 235 14.01 -8.71 2.22
N ASP A 236 15.30 -8.93 2.44
CA ASP A 236 16.24 -9.29 1.38
C ASP A 236 15.91 -10.66 0.76
N GLN A 237 15.49 -11.64 1.56
CA GLN A 237 15.04 -12.94 1.06
C GLN A 237 13.73 -12.82 0.28
N VAL A 238 12.77 -12.05 0.79
CA VAL A 238 11.49 -11.80 0.11
C VAL A 238 11.71 -11.12 -1.25
N LEU A 239 12.60 -10.12 -1.32
CA LEU A 239 12.97 -9.45 -2.57
C LEU A 239 13.73 -10.37 -3.54
N ARG A 240 14.55 -11.30 -3.04
CA ARG A 240 15.14 -12.37 -3.88
C ARG A 240 14.07 -13.28 -4.49
N THR A 241 13.05 -13.66 -3.72
CA THR A 241 11.91 -14.44 -4.25
C THR A 241 11.17 -13.67 -5.35
N PHE A 242 10.97 -12.36 -5.17
CA PHE A 242 10.26 -11.50 -6.13
C PHE A 242 11.05 -11.21 -7.40
N TYR A 243 12.31 -10.82 -7.27
CA TYR A 243 13.07 -10.18 -8.34
C TYR A 243 14.42 -10.87 -8.68
N GLY A 244 14.86 -11.82 -7.85
CA GLY A 244 16.11 -12.57 -8.04
C GLY A 244 17.30 -11.99 -7.28
N ARG A 245 18.50 -12.54 -7.48
CA ARG A 245 19.71 -12.14 -6.74
C ARG A 245 20.08 -10.67 -6.94
N ASP A 246 19.92 -10.21 -8.17
CA ASP A 246 20.28 -8.85 -8.58
C ASP A 246 19.15 -7.86 -8.32
N TRP A 247 18.22 -8.17 -7.40
CA TRP A 247 17.11 -7.27 -7.07
C TRP A 247 17.58 -5.90 -6.60
N ARG A 248 18.84 -5.71 -6.19
CA ARG A 248 19.38 -4.38 -5.85
C ARG A 248 19.70 -3.53 -7.09
N ILE A 249 19.92 -4.14 -8.25
CA ILE A 249 20.33 -3.47 -9.48
C ILE A 249 19.09 -3.31 -10.38
N PRO A 250 18.64 -2.08 -10.70
CA PRO A 250 17.59 -1.86 -11.67
C PRO A 250 17.99 -2.44 -13.02
N GLN A 251 17.16 -3.31 -13.60
CA GLN A 251 17.39 -3.81 -14.95
C GLN A 251 16.67 -2.89 -15.94
N ILE A 252 17.39 -1.89 -16.44
CA ILE A 252 16.87 -0.81 -17.30
C ILE A 252 16.14 -1.36 -18.54
N ASP A 253 16.61 -2.49 -19.08
CA ASP A 253 16.05 -3.11 -20.29
C ASP A 253 14.88 -4.06 -20.02
N LYS A 254 14.50 -4.28 -18.76
CA LYS A 254 13.37 -5.14 -18.40
C LYS A 254 12.13 -4.30 -18.16
N ASN A 255 10.97 -4.92 -18.40
CA ASN A 255 9.66 -4.39 -18.05
C ASN A 255 9.71 -3.70 -16.67
N PRO A 256 9.19 -2.46 -16.52
CA PRO A 256 9.14 -1.75 -15.23
C PRO A 256 8.51 -2.58 -14.10
N HIS A 257 7.63 -3.52 -14.43
CA HIS A 257 7.01 -4.45 -13.49
C HIS A 257 7.82 -5.76 -13.25
N GLY A 258 8.98 -5.91 -13.90
CA GLY A 258 9.79 -7.12 -13.90
C GLY A 258 9.31 -8.20 -14.88
N GLY A 259 9.90 -9.39 -14.76
CA GLY A 259 9.49 -10.58 -15.51
C GLY A 259 8.22 -11.23 -14.95
N LYS A 260 8.12 -12.55 -15.00
CA LYS A 260 7.05 -13.28 -14.27
C LYS A 260 7.11 -12.89 -12.80
N VAL A 261 5.96 -12.60 -12.19
CA VAL A 261 5.86 -12.29 -10.76
C VAL A 261 6.33 -13.52 -9.96
N CYS A 262 7.24 -13.33 -9.02
CA CYS A 262 7.86 -14.38 -8.19
C CYS A 262 8.39 -15.58 -8.97
N PRO A 263 9.39 -15.40 -9.85
CA PRO A 263 9.94 -16.50 -10.62
C PRO A 263 10.84 -17.43 -9.78
N TYR A 264 11.13 -17.06 -8.53
CA TYR A 264 12.03 -17.76 -7.64
C TYR A 264 11.30 -18.31 -6.41
N GLY A 265 11.85 -19.38 -5.82
CA GLY A 265 11.28 -20.04 -4.65
C GLY A 265 11.66 -19.40 -3.31
N PRO A 266 11.02 -19.84 -2.20
CA PRO A 266 11.19 -19.26 -0.87
C PRO A 266 12.62 -19.35 -0.31
N THR A 267 13.42 -20.30 -0.80
CA THR A 267 14.80 -20.54 -0.36
C THR A 267 15.84 -20.05 -1.36
N TYR A 268 15.44 -19.24 -2.35
CA TYR A 268 16.35 -18.75 -3.37
C TYR A 268 17.41 -17.83 -2.75
N GLN A 269 18.64 -18.32 -2.72
CA GLN A 269 19.84 -17.60 -2.29
C GLN A 269 20.39 -16.81 -3.47
#